data_AF-A0A2E7P3W0-F1
#
_entry.id   AF-A0A2E7P3W0-F1
#
_cell.length_a   1.000
_cell.length_b   1.000
_cell.length_c   1.000
_cell.angle_alpha   90.00
_cell.angle_beta   90.00
_cell.angle_gamma   90.00
#
_symmetry.space_group_name_H-M   'P 1'
#
loop_
_entity.id
_entity.type
_entity.pdbx_description
1 polymer ?
#
loop_
_entity_poly.entity_id
_entity_poly.type
_entity_poly.pdbx_seq_one_letter_code
_entity_poly.pdbx_strand_id
1 'polypeptide(L)' 'DYGDRTVMLHQGRVVLDVSGPERAGLDVPDLLKMFEQTRGEKLSDDALLLG' A
#
# COMPACT_ATOMS: atom_id res chain seq x y z
N ASP A 1 -0.64 -14.02 10.73
CA ASP A 1 -2.06 -13.65 10.53
C ASP A 1 -2.22 -12.16 10.37
N TYR A 2 -2.16 -11.70 9.12
CA TYR A 2 -2.54 -10.33 8.77
C TYR A 2 -4.02 -10.31 8.40
N GLY A 3 -4.67 -9.15 8.52
CA GLY A 3 -6.10 -8.98 8.21
C GLY A 3 -6.44 -9.16 6.73
N ASP A 4 -7.74 -9.27 6.45
CA ASP A 4 -8.33 -9.48 5.12
C ASP A 4 -8.52 -8.19 4.30
N ARG A 5 -8.22 -7.02 4.89
CA ARG A 5 -8.33 -5.71 4.25
C ARG A 5 -7.10 -4.86 4.53
N THR A 6 -6.69 -4.06 3.56
CA THR A 6 -5.63 -3.06 3.72
C THR A 6 -6.06 -1.73 3.16
N VAL A 7 -5.97 -0.71 4.01
CA VAL A 7 -6.28 0.68 3.68
C VAL A 7 -5.02 1.52 3.85
N MET A 8 -4.64 2.27 2.82
CA MET A 8 -3.56 3.24 2.90
C MET A 8 -4.12 4.65 2.80
N LEU A 9 -3.67 5.53 3.70
CA LEU A 9 -4.08 6.93 3.74
C LEU A 9 -2.93 7.85 3.32
N HIS A 10 -3.28 8.90 2.60
CA HIS A 10 -2.39 10.02 2.31
C HIS A 10 -3.17 11.33 2.37
N GLN A 11 -2.67 12.31 3.15
CA GLN A 11 -3.30 13.63 3.32
C GLN A 11 -4.80 13.57 3.66
N GLY A 12 -5.17 12.64 4.56
CA GLY A 12 -6.57 12.46 4.99
C GLY A 12 -7.49 11.80 3.95
N ARG A 13 -6.94 11.30 2.84
CA ARG A 13 -7.68 10.58 1.80
C ARG A 13 -7.23 9.12 1.74
N VAL A 14 -8.17 8.24 1.43
CA VAL A 14 -7.86 6.83 1.11
C VAL A 14 -7.27 6.78 -0.29
N VAL A 15 -6.06 6.24 -0.40
CA VAL A 15 -5.34 6.11 -1.68
C VAL A 15 -5.17 4.65 -2.10
N LEU A 16 -5.35 3.70 -1.19
CA LEU A 16 -5.44 2.28 -1.50
C LEU A 16 -6.46 1.66 -0.55
N ASP A 17 -7.36 0.81 -1.06
CA ASP A 17 -8.29 0.02 -0.28
C ASP A 17 -8.52 -1.32 -0.99
N VAL A 18 -7.83 -2.35 -0.51
CA VAL A 18 -7.89 -3.70 -1.08
C VAL A 18 -8.39 -4.67 -0.01
N SER A 19 -9.23 -5.62 -0.41
CA SER A 19 -9.81 -6.60 0.53
C SER A 19 -10.06 -7.97 -0.09
N GLY A 20 -10.27 -8.96 0.77
CA GLY A 20 -10.64 -10.30 0.38
C GLY A 20 -9.61 -10.96 -0.54
N PRO A 21 -10.04 -11.60 -1.65
CA PRO A 21 -9.14 -12.32 -2.56
C PRO A 21 -8.06 -11.44 -3.19
N GLU A 22 -8.35 -10.16 -3.44
CA GLU A 22 -7.36 -9.21 -3.95
C GLU A 22 -6.26 -8.99 -2.93
N ARG A 23 -6.62 -8.70 -1.68
CA ARG A 23 -5.64 -8.54 -0.59
C ARG A 23 -4.84 -9.83 -0.35
N ALA A 24 -5.49 -10.99 -0.45
CA ALA A 24 -4.84 -12.28 -0.22
C ALA A 24 -3.74 -12.59 -1.26
N GLY A 25 -3.84 -12.03 -2.47
CA GLY A 25 -2.85 -12.20 -3.52
C GLY A 25 -1.72 -11.16 -3.52
N LEU A 26 -1.69 -10.24 -2.54
CA LEU A 26 -0.74 -9.13 -2.48
C LEU A 26 0.21 -9.27 -1.29
N ASP A 27 1.50 -9.07 -1.54
CA ASP A 27 2.50 -8.93 -0.48
C ASP A 27 2.82 -7.46 -0.20
N VAL A 28 3.58 -7.21 0.86
CA VAL A 28 3.99 -5.84 1.25
C VAL A 28 4.61 -5.06 0.07
N PRO A 29 5.54 -5.62 -0.74
CA PRO A 29 6.11 -4.90 -1.88
C PRO A 29 5.08 -4.52 -2.95
N ASP A 30 4.06 -5.34 -3.18
CA ASP A 30 3.02 -5.06 -4.17
C ASP A 30 2.17 -3.86 -3.74
N LEU A 31 1.80 -3.82 -2.46
CA LEU A 31 1.02 -2.72 -1.90
C LEU A 31 1.77 -1.39 -1.99
N LEU A 32 3.08 -1.41 -1.77
CA LEU A 32 3.95 -0.24 -1.90
C LEU A 32 4.03 0.26 -3.35
N LYS A 33 4.17 -0.66 -4.31
CA LYS A 33 4.15 -0.32 -5.73
C LYS A 33 2.82 0.27 -6.19
N MET A 34 1.69 -0.27 -5.71
CA MET A 34 0.36 0.28 -6.02
C MET A 34 0.19 1.70 -5.47
N PHE A 35 0.75 1.96 -4.29
CA PHE A 35 0.75 3.28 -3.69
C PHE A 35 1.58 4.30 -4.48
N GLU A 36 2.78 3.93 -4.93
CA GLU A 36 3.63 4.76 -5.81
C GLU A 36 2.90 5.14 -7.11
N GLN A 37 2.26 4.16 -7.76
CA GLN A 37 1.48 4.38 -8.98
C GLN A 37 0.34 5.38 -8.75
N THR A 38 -0.31 5.33 -7.59
CA THR A 38 -1.43 6.21 -7.25
C THR A 38 -0.98 7.66 -6.99
N ARG A 39 0.24 7.86 -6.49
CA ARG A 39 0.78 9.21 -6.22
C ARG A 39 1.33 9.92 -7.45
N GLY A 40 1.73 9.19 -8.49
CA GLY A 40 2.45 9.75 -9.64
C GLY A 40 3.86 10.27 -9.30
N GLU A 41 4.24 10.25 -8.02
CA GLU A 41 5.56 10.56 -7.50
C GLU A 41 6.19 9.24 -7.06
N LYS A 42 7.40 8.94 -7.59
CA LYS A 42 8.21 7.83 -7.09
C LYS A 42 8.46 8.09 -5.61
N LEU A 43 7.89 7.25 -4.73
CA LEU A 43 8.34 7.20 -3.36
C LEU A 43 9.83 6.85 -3.44
N SER A 44 10.70 7.74 -2.97
CA SER A 44 12.11 7.36 -2.81
C SER A 44 12.13 6.21 -1.80
N ASP A 45 12.59 5.04 -2.25
CA ASP A 45 12.68 3.74 -1.54
C ASP A 45 13.14 3.87 -0.06
N ASP A 46 13.88 4.93 0.26
CA ASP A 46 14.52 5.18 1.55
C ASP A 46 13.56 5.54 2.70
N ALA A 47 12.28 5.84 2.44
CA ALA A 47 11.33 6.27 3.48
C ALA A 47 10.58 5.14 4.19
N LEU A 48 10.70 3.89 3.71
CA LEU A 48 9.93 2.74 4.22
C LEU A 48 10.71 1.85 5.19
N LEU A 49 11.98 2.17 5.46
CA LEU A 49 12.78 1.50 6.47
C LEU A 49 12.45 2.07 7.85
N LEU A 50 11.36 1.62 8.44
CA LEU A 50 11.21 1.61 9.89
C LEU A 50 11.58 0.20 10.36
N GLY A 51 12.73 0.11 11.03
CA GLY A 51 13.28 -1.13 11.61
C GLY A 51 12.51 -1.65 12.82
#